data_AF-A0A1R1D296-F1
#
_entry.id   AF-A0A1R1D296-F1
#
_cell.length_a   1.000
_cell.length_b   1.000
_cell.length_c   1.000
_cell.angle_alpha   90.00
_cell.angle_beta   90.00
_cell.angle_gamma   90.00
#
_symmetry.space_group_name_H-M   'P 1'
#
loop_
_entity.id
_entity.type
_entity.pdbx_description
1 polymer ?
#
loop_
_entity_poly.entity_id
_entity_poly.type
_entity_poly.pdbx_seq_one_letter_code
_entity_poly.pdbx_strand_id
1 'polypeptide(L)'
;MVVLQASIIPFVVTGDGITIEGLTMTSDIPYAVEFIQIGGTNHQILNNTIFGPEQPPPSTLWVVNRAILTQANNMTNLLIQGNTFYSLRQPTYLNPGTTGDILNNVVYNTRGYVVDRAVFVFSGNSWGVPANAVDIALLVGTQMGPPYDPLSELSANNSNATISNQR
;
A
#
# COMPACT_ATOMS: atom_id res chain seq x y z
N MET A 1 -7.19 16.43 -9.17
CA MET A 1 -7.19 15.05 -9.71
C MET A 1 -5.97 14.87 -10.59
N VAL A 2 -5.26 13.76 -10.47
CA VAL A 2 -4.12 13.36 -11.32
C VAL A 2 -4.54 12.14 -12.13
N VAL A 3 -4.34 12.18 -13.45
CA VAL A 3 -4.60 11.06 -14.35
C VAL A 3 -3.36 10.79 -15.17
N LEU A 4 -2.77 9.60 -15.00
CA LEU A 4 -1.67 9.17 -15.86
C LEU A 4 -2.18 8.86 -17.27
N GLN A 5 -1.41 9.29 -18.26
CA GLN A 5 -1.61 9.06 -19.70
C GLN A 5 -0.37 8.42 -20.35
N ALA A 6 0.59 8.02 -19.51
CA ALA A 6 1.83 7.40 -19.91
C ALA A 6 2.38 6.57 -18.74
N SER A 7 3.23 5.61 -19.05
CA SER A 7 3.90 4.74 -18.07
C SER A 7 5.03 5.51 -17.36
N ILE A 8 4.69 6.39 -16.44
CA ILE A 8 5.60 7.18 -15.61
C ILE A 8 5.21 7.12 -14.13
N ILE A 9 6.15 7.44 -13.24
CA ILE A 9 5.87 7.66 -11.82
C ILE A 9 5.66 9.17 -11.61
N PRO A 10 4.43 9.65 -11.31
CA PRO A 10 4.15 11.08 -11.22
C PRO A 10 4.75 11.75 -9.98
N PHE A 11 4.94 10.99 -8.89
CA PHE A 11 5.58 11.48 -7.68
C PHE A 11 6.76 10.60 -7.30
N VAL A 12 7.98 11.11 -7.53
CA VAL A 12 9.22 10.56 -6.98
C VAL A 12 9.66 11.48 -5.85
N VAL A 13 9.44 11.04 -4.61
CA VAL A 13 9.75 11.81 -3.40
C VAL A 13 11.12 11.39 -2.89
N THR A 14 12.05 12.36 -2.78
CA THR A 14 13.44 12.12 -2.35
C THR A 14 13.91 13.06 -1.24
N GLY A 15 13.07 14.00 -0.79
CA GLY A 15 13.35 14.87 0.36
C GLY A 15 12.78 14.28 1.65
N ASP A 16 12.75 15.05 2.73
CA ASP A 16 12.18 14.66 4.02
C ASP A 16 10.96 15.53 4.38
N GLY A 17 10.09 15.06 5.26
CA GLY A 17 8.99 15.87 5.82
C GLY A 17 7.85 16.17 4.84
N ILE A 18 7.84 15.52 3.67
CA ILE A 18 6.84 15.75 2.63
C ILE A 18 5.48 15.14 3.02
N THR A 19 4.42 15.92 2.82
CA THR A 19 3.02 15.47 2.94
C THR A 19 2.36 15.45 1.55
N ILE A 20 1.74 14.33 1.18
CA ILE A 20 0.86 14.21 0.02
C ILE A 20 -0.55 13.98 0.55
N GLU A 21 -1.43 14.97 0.38
CA GLU A 21 -2.76 14.95 0.98
C GLU A 21 -3.88 15.33 0.02
N GLY A 22 -5.04 14.69 0.18
CA GLY A 22 -6.30 15.11 -0.45
C GLY A 22 -6.35 14.93 -1.96
N LEU A 23 -5.42 14.16 -2.54
CA LEU A 23 -5.37 13.93 -3.98
C LEU A 23 -6.29 12.77 -4.38
N THR A 24 -6.87 12.91 -5.57
CA THR A 24 -7.47 11.79 -6.30
C THR A 24 -6.56 11.43 -7.46
N MET A 25 -6.10 10.17 -7.55
CA MET A 25 -5.15 9.71 -8.55
C MET A 25 -5.60 8.43 -9.24
N THR A 26 -5.48 8.38 -10.56
CA THR A 26 -5.76 7.20 -11.38
C THR A 26 -5.00 7.21 -12.71
N SER A 27 -5.20 6.21 -13.55
CA SER A 27 -4.63 6.11 -14.90
C SER A 27 -5.70 5.66 -15.91
N ASP A 28 -5.53 6.02 -17.17
CA ASP A 28 -6.41 5.58 -18.27
C ASP A 28 -6.35 4.08 -18.54
N ILE A 29 -5.15 3.49 -18.44
CA ILE A 29 -4.90 2.06 -18.51
C ILE A 29 -3.99 1.63 -17.34
N PRO A 30 -3.96 0.35 -16.95
CA PRO A 30 -3.11 -0.06 -15.84
C PRO A 30 -1.65 -0.08 -16.32
N TYR A 31 -0.84 0.87 -15.84
CA TYR A 31 0.60 0.88 -16.09
C TYR A 31 1.35 0.06 -15.04
N ALA A 32 2.41 -0.64 -15.43
CA ALA A 32 3.23 -1.47 -14.54
C ALA A 32 4.19 -0.64 -13.65
N VAL A 33 3.67 0.42 -13.02
CA VAL A 33 4.37 1.39 -12.19
C VAL A 33 3.51 1.81 -10.99
N GLU A 34 4.12 2.45 -10.02
CA GLU A 34 3.48 3.12 -8.89
C GLU A 34 3.09 4.58 -9.19
N PHE A 35 2.08 5.09 -8.48
CA PHE A 35 1.76 6.53 -8.46
C PHE A 35 2.77 7.32 -7.62
N ILE A 36 3.17 6.78 -6.47
CA ILE A 36 4.08 7.41 -5.54
C ILE A 36 5.25 6.46 -5.28
N GLN A 37 6.45 6.85 -5.70
CA GLN A 37 7.68 6.25 -5.21
C GLN A 37 8.28 7.17 -4.14
N ILE A 38 8.52 6.64 -2.95
CA ILE A 38 8.86 7.48 -1.79
C ILE A 38 10.08 6.97 -1.03
N GLY A 39 11.11 7.82 -0.97
CA GLY A 39 12.23 7.71 -0.05
C GLY A 39 12.42 8.98 0.78
N GLY A 40 13.30 8.93 1.78
CA GLY A 40 13.50 9.99 2.79
C GLY A 40 12.96 9.60 4.17
N THR A 41 12.60 10.59 4.99
CA THR A 41 12.03 10.36 6.33
C THR A 41 10.90 11.32 6.69
N ASN A 42 10.07 10.91 7.65
CA ASN A 42 9.01 11.71 8.26
C ASN A 42 7.93 12.17 7.26
N HIS A 43 7.51 11.25 6.39
CA HIS A 43 6.53 11.52 5.35
C HIS A 43 5.11 11.20 5.80
N GLN A 44 4.15 11.88 5.16
CA GLN A 44 2.73 11.64 5.39
C GLN A 44 1.98 11.51 4.06
N ILE A 45 1.19 10.45 3.91
CA ILE A 45 0.27 10.23 2.79
C ILE A 45 -1.14 10.18 3.39
N LEU A 46 -1.89 11.27 3.26
CA LEU A 46 -3.10 11.49 4.04
C LEU A 46 -4.33 11.66 3.15
N ASN A 47 -5.45 11.03 3.49
CA ASN A 47 -6.77 11.37 2.95
C ASN A 47 -6.85 11.37 1.41
N ASN A 48 -6.02 10.57 0.72
CA ASN A 48 -6.02 10.46 -0.73
C ASN A 48 -6.99 9.37 -1.19
N THR A 49 -7.44 9.47 -2.44
CA THR A 49 -8.14 8.39 -3.16
C THR A 49 -7.29 7.97 -4.35
N ILE A 50 -6.71 6.78 -4.30
CA ILE A 50 -5.79 6.29 -5.36
C ILE A 50 -6.30 4.97 -5.89
N PHE A 51 -6.58 4.90 -7.20
CA PHE A 51 -7.18 3.73 -7.79
C PHE A 51 -6.69 3.45 -9.20
N GLY A 52 -6.69 2.18 -9.58
CA GLY A 52 -6.41 1.77 -10.95
C GLY A 52 -7.68 1.64 -11.80
N PRO A 53 -7.54 1.62 -13.13
CA PRO A 53 -8.63 1.24 -14.01
C PRO A 53 -9.00 -0.24 -13.81
N GLU A 54 -10.23 -0.60 -14.17
CA GLU A 54 -10.72 -1.97 -14.03
C GLU A 54 -9.87 -2.97 -14.82
N GLN A 55 -9.64 -4.13 -14.21
CA GLN A 55 -8.93 -5.24 -14.82
C GLN A 55 -9.76 -6.51 -14.67
N PRO A 56 -9.91 -7.32 -15.73
CA PRO A 56 -10.73 -8.51 -15.67
C PRO A 56 -10.14 -9.53 -14.67
N PRO A 57 -10.98 -10.28 -13.93
CA PRO A 57 -10.50 -11.39 -13.11
C PRO A 57 -9.89 -12.50 -13.98
N PRO A 58 -9.03 -13.37 -13.41
CA PRO A 58 -8.59 -13.37 -12.01
C PRO A 58 -7.52 -12.31 -11.73
N SER A 59 -7.52 -11.78 -10.50
CA SER A 59 -6.56 -10.74 -10.08
C SER A 59 -5.10 -11.21 -10.09
N THR A 60 -4.83 -12.51 -10.24
CA THR A 60 -3.49 -13.06 -10.43
C THR A 60 -2.85 -12.63 -11.76
N LEU A 61 -3.63 -12.24 -12.76
CA LEU A 61 -3.16 -11.81 -14.08
C LEU A 61 -3.11 -10.28 -14.26
N TRP A 62 -3.57 -9.51 -13.28
CA TRP A 62 -3.54 -8.05 -13.35
C TRP A 62 -2.13 -7.49 -13.54
N VAL A 63 -2.01 -6.44 -14.35
CA VAL A 63 -0.80 -5.62 -14.44
C VAL A 63 -0.46 -5.10 -13.06
N VAL A 64 0.82 -5.08 -12.72
CA VAL A 64 1.32 -4.69 -11.40
C VAL A 64 1.36 -3.16 -11.26
N ASN A 65 0.18 -2.54 -11.21
CA ASN A 65 0.00 -1.12 -10.88
C ASN A 65 -0.13 -0.94 -9.36
N ARG A 66 0.48 0.12 -8.81
CA ARG A 66 0.54 0.34 -7.36
C ARG A 66 0.19 1.76 -6.97
N ALA A 67 -0.35 1.98 -5.77
CA ALA A 67 -0.43 3.34 -5.25
C ALA A 67 0.93 3.82 -4.77
N ILE A 68 1.56 3.06 -3.85
CA ILE A 68 2.80 3.48 -3.19
C ILE A 68 3.86 2.38 -3.27
N LEU A 69 5.10 2.77 -3.59
CA LEU A 69 6.30 1.95 -3.47
C LEU A 69 7.32 2.69 -2.59
N THR A 70 7.72 2.11 -1.46
CA THR A 70 8.79 2.71 -0.65
C THR A 70 10.15 2.42 -1.29
N GLN A 71 11.11 3.33 -1.23
CA GLN A 71 12.47 3.06 -1.72
C GLN A 71 13.21 2.19 -0.70
N ALA A 72 13.73 1.03 -1.14
CA ALA A 72 14.37 0.06 -0.26
C ALA A 72 15.54 0.68 0.52
N ASN A 73 15.59 0.44 1.83
CA ASN A 73 16.58 0.96 2.78
C ASN A 73 16.68 2.50 2.83
N ASN A 74 15.74 3.22 2.22
CA ASN A 74 15.77 4.67 2.08
C ASN A 74 14.41 5.28 2.38
N MET A 75 13.65 4.71 3.32
CA MET A 75 12.40 5.30 3.77
C MET A 75 12.16 4.95 5.24
N THR A 76 12.03 5.94 6.12
CA THR A 76 11.67 5.70 7.53
C THR A 76 10.60 6.67 8.04
N ASN A 77 9.81 6.23 9.03
CA ASN A 77 8.76 7.04 9.66
C ASN A 77 7.73 7.61 8.65
N LEU A 78 7.19 6.74 7.79
CA LEU A 78 6.10 7.08 6.88
C LEU A 78 4.75 6.82 7.53
N LEU A 79 3.89 7.83 7.57
CA LEU A 79 2.49 7.69 7.93
C LEU A 79 1.62 7.58 6.67
N ILE A 80 0.87 6.50 6.52
CA ILE A 80 -0.17 6.33 5.49
C ILE A 80 -1.52 6.25 6.21
N GLN A 81 -2.30 7.32 6.15
CA GLN A 81 -3.53 7.41 6.95
C GLN A 81 -4.75 7.98 6.21
N GLY A 82 -5.92 7.39 6.48
CA GLY A 82 -7.20 7.91 6.00
C GLY A 82 -7.39 7.84 4.48
N ASN A 83 -6.53 7.11 3.77
CA ASN A 83 -6.61 6.97 2.32
C ASN A 83 -7.62 5.90 1.91
N THR A 84 -8.09 6.01 0.67
CA THR A 84 -8.89 4.99 -0.01
C THR A 84 -8.12 4.44 -1.20
N PHE A 85 -7.91 3.12 -1.24
CA PHE A 85 -7.21 2.43 -2.32
C PHE A 85 -8.09 1.35 -2.96
N TYR A 86 -8.21 1.35 -4.29
CA TYR A 86 -8.98 0.29 -4.96
C TYR A 86 -8.60 0.03 -6.42
N SER A 87 -8.99 -1.14 -6.95
CA SER A 87 -8.78 -1.52 -8.36
C SER A 87 -7.30 -1.44 -8.80
N LEU A 88 -6.38 -1.65 -7.86
CA LEU A 88 -4.93 -1.72 -8.07
C LEU A 88 -4.49 -3.17 -7.87
N ARG A 89 -3.35 -3.56 -8.47
CA ARG A 89 -2.70 -4.81 -8.06
C ARG A 89 -2.35 -4.75 -6.58
N GLN A 90 -1.71 -3.68 -6.14
CA GLN A 90 -1.25 -3.51 -4.76
C GLN A 90 -1.52 -2.06 -4.30
N PRO A 91 -2.20 -1.81 -3.17
CA PRO A 91 -2.25 -0.49 -2.56
C PRO A 91 -0.83 -0.02 -2.22
N THR A 92 -0.02 -0.87 -1.59
CA THR A 92 1.39 -0.58 -1.34
C THR A 92 2.27 -1.81 -1.57
N TYR A 93 3.51 -1.55 -1.94
CA TYR A 93 4.61 -2.50 -1.77
C TYR A 93 5.66 -1.83 -0.87
N LEU A 94 5.82 -2.38 0.33
CA LEU A 94 6.72 -1.87 1.36
C LEU A 94 8.04 -2.63 1.24
N ASN A 95 9.02 -1.99 0.62
CA ASN A 95 10.34 -2.58 0.35
C ASN A 95 11.17 -2.79 1.64
N PRO A 96 12.21 -3.64 1.56
CA PRO A 96 13.08 -3.94 2.70
C PRO A 96 13.69 -2.72 3.36
N GLY A 97 13.86 -2.79 4.68
CA GLY A 97 14.54 -1.73 5.44
C GLY A 97 13.75 -0.42 5.53
N THR A 98 12.43 -0.49 5.36
CA THR A 98 11.54 0.67 5.47
C THR A 98 10.58 0.58 6.65
N THR A 99 10.22 1.71 7.25
CA THR A 99 9.38 1.76 8.47
C THR A 99 8.26 2.79 8.45
N GLY A 100 7.19 2.54 9.21
CA GLY A 100 6.11 3.50 9.37
C GLY A 100 4.82 2.94 9.96
N ASP A 101 3.72 3.65 9.72
CA ASP A 101 2.39 3.35 10.23
C ASP A 101 1.36 3.40 9.09
N ILE A 102 0.49 2.39 9.02
CA ILE A 102 -0.62 2.31 8.06
C ILE A 102 -1.92 2.28 8.84
N LEU A 103 -2.59 3.43 8.93
CA LEU A 103 -3.67 3.66 9.88
C LEU A 103 -4.97 4.06 9.20
N ASN A 104 -6.09 3.44 9.57
CA ASN A 104 -7.44 3.91 9.21
C ASN A 104 -7.66 4.11 7.68
N ASN A 105 -7.04 3.29 6.83
CA ASN A 105 -7.28 3.32 5.39
C ASN A 105 -8.40 2.35 4.99
N VAL A 106 -9.01 2.59 3.84
CA VAL A 106 -10.00 1.70 3.22
C VAL A 106 -9.38 1.07 1.96
N VAL A 107 -9.35 -0.26 1.88
CA VAL A 107 -8.76 -0.99 0.73
C VAL A 107 -9.69 -2.06 0.20
N TYR A 108 -9.94 -2.07 -1.11
CA TYR A 108 -10.78 -3.08 -1.74
C TYR A 108 -10.46 -3.31 -3.21
N ASN A 109 -10.88 -4.43 -3.76
CA ASN A 109 -10.62 -4.82 -5.15
C ASN A 109 -9.13 -4.75 -5.50
N THR A 110 -8.27 -5.21 -4.59
CA THR A 110 -6.81 -5.30 -4.79
C THR A 110 -6.28 -6.69 -4.45
N ARG A 111 -4.96 -6.87 -4.43
CA ARG A 111 -4.32 -8.04 -3.80
C ARG A 111 -3.71 -7.76 -2.43
N GLY A 112 -4.10 -6.66 -1.78
CA GLY A 112 -3.70 -6.31 -0.43
C GLY A 112 -2.33 -5.66 -0.32
N TYR A 113 -2.04 -5.13 0.87
CA TYR A 113 -0.74 -4.58 1.22
C TYR A 113 0.34 -5.66 1.13
N VAL A 114 1.50 -5.32 0.58
CA VAL A 114 2.65 -6.23 0.53
C VAL A 114 3.78 -5.72 1.39
N VAL A 115 4.15 -6.55 2.37
CA VAL A 115 5.24 -6.29 3.31
C VAL A 115 6.42 -7.20 2.96
N ASP A 116 7.50 -6.61 2.48
CA ASP A 116 8.74 -7.31 2.14
C ASP A 116 9.88 -6.81 3.03
N ARG A 117 10.12 -7.51 4.16
CA ARG A 117 11.20 -7.16 5.11
C ARG A 117 11.13 -5.71 5.61
N ALA A 118 9.93 -5.15 5.65
CA ALA A 118 9.63 -3.82 6.19
C ALA A 118 9.04 -3.94 7.61
N VAL A 119 9.02 -2.84 8.36
CA VAL A 119 8.47 -2.78 9.73
C VAL A 119 7.39 -1.72 9.80
N PHE A 120 6.13 -2.12 9.68
CA PHE A 120 4.99 -1.23 9.71
C PHE A 120 3.93 -1.68 10.70
N VAL A 121 3.40 -0.72 11.47
CA VAL A 121 2.24 -0.94 12.33
C VAL A 121 0.97 -0.76 11.50
N PHE A 122 0.07 -1.73 11.54
CA PHE A 122 -1.24 -1.66 10.90
C PHE A 122 -2.32 -1.56 11.98
N SER A 123 -3.19 -0.55 11.89
CA SER A 123 -4.33 -0.44 12.81
C SER A 123 -5.50 0.30 12.18
N GLY A 124 -6.72 -0.15 12.48
CA GLY A 124 -7.97 0.50 12.06
C GLY A 124 -8.24 0.46 10.56
N ASN A 125 -7.44 -0.27 9.76
CA ASN A 125 -7.73 -0.43 8.34
C ASN A 125 -8.99 -1.27 8.13
N SER A 126 -9.69 -1.00 7.04
CA SER A 126 -10.95 -1.66 6.69
C SER A 126 -11.00 -2.07 5.22
N TRP A 127 -11.86 -3.03 4.94
CA TRP A 127 -11.91 -3.74 3.66
C TRP A 127 -13.30 -3.59 3.03
N GLY A 128 -13.34 -3.31 1.75
CA GLY A 128 -14.59 -3.06 1.00
C GLY A 128 -14.98 -4.19 0.05
N VAL A 129 -15.98 -3.92 -0.78
CA VAL A 129 -16.46 -4.80 -1.85
C VAL A 129 -16.21 -4.11 -3.20
N PRO A 130 -15.67 -4.80 -4.22
CA PRO A 130 -15.21 -6.20 -4.23
C PRO A 130 -14.07 -6.48 -3.24
N ALA A 131 -14.03 -7.68 -2.68
CA ALA A 131 -13.01 -8.04 -1.68
C ALA A 131 -11.59 -8.05 -2.29
N ASN A 132 -10.58 -7.84 -1.43
CA ASN A 132 -9.19 -8.08 -1.83
C ASN A 132 -8.93 -9.58 -1.99
N ALA A 133 -7.87 -9.96 -2.72
CA ALA A 133 -7.42 -11.35 -2.77
C ALA A 133 -6.93 -11.85 -1.40
N VAL A 134 -6.17 -10.99 -0.72
CA VAL A 134 -5.82 -11.02 0.71
C VAL A 134 -5.67 -9.56 1.14
N ASP A 135 -5.77 -9.26 2.43
CA ASP A 135 -5.72 -7.86 2.90
C ASP A 135 -4.29 -7.42 3.22
N ILE A 136 -3.52 -8.30 3.87
CA ILE A 136 -2.12 -8.06 4.23
C ILE A 136 -1.31 -9.31 3.89
N ALA A 137 -0.26 -9.17 3.08
CA ALA A 137 0.70 -10.22 2.77
C ALA A 137 2.06 -9.92 3.42
N LEU A 138 2.52 -10.84 4.26
CA LEU A 138 3.85 -10.81 4.89
C LEU A 138 4.76 -11.75 4.10
N LEU A 139 5.69 -11.21 3.31
CA LEU A 139 6.57 -12.01 2.47
C LEU A 139 7.72 -12.65 3.24
N VAL A 140 8.37 -13.62 2.60
CA VAL A 140 9.55 -14.36 3.11
C VAL A 140 10.57 -13.38 3.69
N GLY A 141 10.99 -13.63 4.93
CA GLY A 141 11.99 -12.84 5.62
C GLY A 141 11.47 -11.57 6.32
N THR A 142 10.17 -11.24 6.19
CA THR A 142 9.55 -10.28 7.12
C THR A 142 9.64 -10.83 8.55
N GLN A 143 9.91 -9.96 9.52
CA GLN A 143 10.25 -10.40 10.88
C GLN A 143 9.10 -11.12 11.58
N MET A 144 9.44 -12.05 12.49
CA MET A 144 8.53 -12.61 13.50
C MET A 144 8.49 -11.68 14.72
N GLY A 145 7.41 -11.72 15.49
CA GLY A 145 7.14 -10.84 16.62
C GLY A 145 6.46 -9.52 16.21
N PRO A 146 6.41 -8.55 17.13
CA PRO A 146 5.87 -7.23 16.84
C PRO A 146 6.53 -6.58 15.61
N PRO A 147 5.80 -5.80 14.79
CA PRO A 147 4.40 -5.41 14.97
C PRO A 147 3.39 -6.41 14.36
N TYR A 148 3.84 -7.52 13.80
CA TYR A 148 2.98 -8.42 13.02
C TYR A 148 2.35 -9.54 13.84
N ASP A 149 3.05 -10.00 14.88
CA ASP A 149 2.56 -11.09 15.73
C ASP A 149 2.00 -10.58 17.07
N PRO A 150 0.94 -11.22 17.59
CA PRO A 150 0.26 -12.38 17.02
C PRO A 150 -0.64 -12.01 15.83
N LEU A 151 -0.63 -12.86 14.78
CA LEU A 151 -1.42 -12.61 13.56
C LEU A 151 -2.93 -12.44 13.81
N SER A 152 -3.45 -13.05 14.88
CA SER A 152 -4.84 -12.89 15.30
C SER A 152 -5.14 -11.46 15.75
N GLU A 153 -4.21 -10.81 16.45
CA GLU A 153 -4.36 -9.41 16.86
C GLU A 153 -4.17 -8.47 15.66
N LEU A 154 -3.18 -8.75 14.79
CA LEU A 154 -3.01 -8.01 13.55
C LEU A 154 -4.30 -8.02 12.71
N SER A 155 -4.92 -9.18 12.57
CA SER A 155 -6.20 -9.35 11.87
C SER A 155 -7.33 -8.59 12.57
N ALA A 156 -7.52 -8.81 13.88
CA ALA A 156 -8.60 -8.19 14.65
C ALA A 156 -8.51 -6.65 14.68
N ASN A 157 -7.30 -6.10 14.82
CA ASN A 157 -7.05 -4.65 14.84
C ASN A 157 -7.27 -3.99 13.47
N ASN A 158 -7.41 -4.79 12.41
CA ASN A 158 -7.64 -4.32 11.05
C ASN A 158 -8.92 -4.96 10.48
N SER A 159 -10.03 -4.85 11.22
CA SER A 159 -11.36 -5.26 10.73
C SER A 159 -11.45 -6.72 10.28
N ASN A 160 -10.83 -7.64 11.03
CA ASN A 160 -10.72 -9.08 10.72
C ASN A 160 -10.03 -9.35 9.37
N ALA A 161 -8.91 -8.67 9.14
CA ALA A 161 -8.12 -8.78 7.92
C ALA A 161 -7.72 -10.24 7.61
N THR A 162 -7.82 -10.61 6.34
CA THR A 162 -7.22 -11.84 5.82
C THR A 162 -5.71 -11.66 5.67
N ILE A 163 -4.94 -12.42 6.46
CA ILE A 163 -3.48 -12.33 6.47
C ILE A 163 -2.87 -13.49 5.66
N SER A 164 -2.06 -13.17 4.66
CA SER A 164 -1.19 -14.14 3.99
C SER A 164 0.18 -14.14 4.65
N ASN A 165 0.44 -15.11 5.52
CA ASN A 165 1.75 -15.26 6.15
C ASN A 165 2.64 -16.18 5.30
N GLN A 166 3.67 -15.60 4.67
CA GLN A 166 4.64 -16.30 3.81
C GLN A 166 6.07 -16.15 4.35
N ARG A 167 6.22 -15.70 5.60
CA ARG A 167 7.51 -15.41 6.26
C ARG A 167 8.42 -16.61 6.37
#